data_AF-A0A8W7PYZ7-F1
#
_entry.id   AF-A0A8W7PYZ7-F1
#
_cell.length_a   1.000
_cell.length_b   1.000
_cell.length_c   1.000
_cell.angle_alpha   90.00
_cell.angle_beta   90.00
_cell.angle_gamma   90.00
#
_symmetry.space_group_name_H-M   'P 1'
#
loop_
_entity.id
_entity.type
_entity.pdbx_description
1 polymer ?
#
loop_
_entity_poly.entity_id
_entity_poly.type
_entity_poly.pdbx_seq_one_letter_code
_entity_poly.pdbx_strand_id
1 'polypeptide(L)'
;MGGPRTSIFLRQKKFQFVLVAAVVVFLIVLFPNLYDSEDYEKEYPLLLENEQLVICYESNVDSRKALEIRYTKKVSMFPVGLIGDYGISSPIVRNGRVEGFFDSWPAKRKWPVDMAGFAVSLEYLALSPNATMPFKAGYEEDEFLKSIGLKLEDIEPKARNCTEILVWHTQTKSSKSPTVRISMDRQKLDKLNLGALLRRLESMGVNHISESEGTTAQAIVNGSVKPFSFWFS
;
A
#
# COMPACT_ATOMS: atom_id res chain seq x y z
N MET A 1 -18.77 51.61 54.72
CA MET A 1 -17.59 50.72 54.71
C MET A 1 -17.60 49.88 53.44
N GLY A 2 -16.91 50.33 52.38
CA GLY A 2 -16.67 49.57 51.15
C GLY A 2 -15.18 49.64 50.85
N GLY A 3 -14.44 48.63 51.30
CA GLY A 3 -12.97 48.66 51.37
C GLY A 3 -12.24 48.54 50.02
N PRO A 4 -10.91 48.72 50.02
CA PRO A 4 -10.04 48.81 48.83
C PRO A 4 -9.79 47.45 48.14
N ARG A 5 -10.81 46.60 47.99
CA ARG A 5 -10.67 45.20 47.55
C ARG A 5 -10.76 45.00 46.03
N THR A 6 -11.36 45.93 45.27
CA THR A 6 -11.57 45.77 43.82
C THR A 6 -10.36 46.14 42.96
N SER A 7 -9.59 47.17 43.31
CA SER A 7 -8.41 47.57 42.52
C SER A 7 -7.23 46.60 42.68
N ILE A 8 -7.06 46.02 43.87
CA ILE A 8 -6.02 45.04 44.17
C ILE A 8 -6.24 43.75 43.38
N PHE A 9 -7.50 43.29 43.26
CA PHE A 9 -7.85 42.04 42.58
C PHE A 9 -7.64 42.11 41.05
N LEU A 10 -7.96 43.25 40.42
CA LEU A 10 -7.66 43.51 39.00
C LEU A 10 -6.15 43.61 38.74
N ARG A 11 -5.39 44.21 39.66
CA ARG A 11 -3.92 44.28 39.58
C ARG A 11 -3.29 42.89 39.76
N GLN A 12 -3.83 42.06 40.64
CA GLN A 12 -3.41 40.67 40.85
C GLN A 12 -3.67 39.79 39.62
N LYS A 13 -4.85 39.92 38.97
CA LYS A 13 -5.16 39.18 37.74
C LYS A 13 -4.29 39.61 36.57
N LYS A 14 -4.05 40.92 36.39
CA LYS A 14 -3.11 41.42 35.35
C LYS A 14 -1.69 40.94 35.62
N PHE A 15 -1.24 40.96 36.88
CA PHE A 15 0.08 40.46 37.26
C PHE A 15 0.21 38.94 37.06
N GLN A 16 -0.82 38.16 37.38
CA GLN A 16 -0.84 36.73 37.08
C GLN A 16 -0.79 36.44 35.57
N PHE A 17 -1.55 37.17 34.74
CA PHE A 17 -1.49 36.99 33.30
C PHE A 17 -0.11 37.34 32.73
N VAL A 18 0.50 38.43 33.20
CA VAL A 18 1.86 38.81 32.78
C VAL A 18 2.89 37.79 33.26
N LEU A 19 2.76 37.26 34.47
CA LEU A 19 3.65 36.25 35.01
C LEU A 19 3.53 34.91 34.25
N VAL A 20 2.32 34.47 33.93
CA VAL A 20 2.09 33.25 33.13
C VAL A 20 2.63 33.42 31.72
N ALA A 21 2.38 34.56 31.07
CA ALA A 21 2.94 34.84 29.75
C ALA A 21 4.47 34.87 29.77
N ALA A 22 5.07 35.50 30.79
CA ALA A 22 6.52 35.54 30.94
C ALA A 22 7.13 34.15 31.18
N VAL A 23 6.49 33.29 31.97
CA VAL A 23 6.94 31.90 32.20
C VAL A 23 6.85 31.06 30.93
N VAL A 24 5.77 31.21 30.15
CA VAL A 24 5.62 30.49 28.87
C VAL A 24 6.70 30.90 27.88
N VAL A 25 6.95 32.21 27.74
CA VAL A 25 8.04 32.72 26.88
C VAL A 25 9.41 32.27 27.38
N PHE A 26 9.63 32.29 28.70
CA PHE A 26 10.88 31.83 29.31
C PHE A 26 11.12 30.33 29.11
N LEU A 27 10.06 29.51 29.16
CA LEU A 27 10.14 28.07 28.88
C LEU A 27 10.44 27.79 27.40
N ILE A 28 9.87 28.58 26.46
CA ILE A 28 10.18 28.48 25.03
C ILE A 28 11.64 28.87 24.75
N VAL A 29 12.17 29.88 25.45
CA VAL A 29 13.55 30.36 25.26
C VAL A 29 14.58 29.43 25.92
N LEU A 30 14.27 28.84 27.08
CA LEU A 30 15.20 27.94 27.79
C LEU A 30 15.15 26.49 27.30
N PHE A 31 14.03 26.06 26.74
CA PHE A 31 13.86 24.71 26.21
C PHE A 31 13.41 24.76 24.75
N PRO A 32 14.22 25.32 23.83
CA PRO A 32 13.86 25.40 22.41
C PRO A 32 13.66 24.01 21.77
N ASN A 33 14.17 22.95 22.41
CA ASN A 33 14.10 21.56 21.96
C ASN A 33 13.02 20.71 22.67
N LEU A 34 12.12 21.30 23.48
CA LEU A 34 11.01 20.53 24.09
C LEU A 34 9.82 20.28 23.15
N TYR A 35 9.90 20.83 21.94
CA TYR A 35 8.98 20.57 20.83
C TYR A 35 9.81 20.14 19.63
N ASP A 36 10.57 19.06 19.81
CA ASP A 36 11.22 18.36 18.70
C ASP A 36 10.14 17.50 18.04
N SER A 37 9.43 18.09 17.08
CA SER A 37 8.64 17.32 16.13
C SER A 37 9.58 16.37 15.43
N GLU A 38 9.32 15.06 15.49
CA GLU A 38 10.09 14.05 14.76
C GLU A 38 10.38 14.54 13.34
N ASP A 39 11.65 14.87 13.08
CA ASP A 39 12.15 15.41 11.83
C ASP A 39 12.04 14.32 10.75
N TYR A 40 10.91 14.29 10.05
CA TYR A 40 10.67 13.43 8.88
C TYR A 40 11.54 13.83 7.67
N GLU A 41 12.27 14.94 7.75
CA GLU A 41 13.13 15.48 6.68
C GLU A 41 14.62 15.16 6.87
N LYS A 42 14.96 14.06 7.56
CA LYS A 42 16.35 13.60 7.59
C LYS A 42 16.72 12.97 6.23
N GLU A 43 17.33 13.77 5.36
CA GLU A 43 17.94 13.27 4.12
C GLU A 43 19.12 12.35 4.45
N TYR A 44 18.93 11.05 4.23
CA TYR A 44 20.03 10.09 4.20
C TYR A 44 20.64 10.12 2.79
N PRO A 45 21.96 10.37 2.63
CA PRO A 45 22.61 10.23 1.34
C PRO A 45 22.63 8.74 0.97
N LEU A 46 21.60 8.30 0.26
CA LEU A 46 21.53 6.98 -0.35
C LEU A 46 22.47 7.01 -1.55
N LEU A 47 23.62 6.36 -1.43
CA LEU A 47 24.41 5.92 -2.58
C LEU A 47 23.50 5.01 -3.42
N LEU A 48 22.90 5.58 -4.46
CA LEU A 48 21.99 4.91 -5.39
C LEU A 48 22.80 4.04 -6.35
N GLU A 49 23.08 2.81 -5.94
CA GLU A 49 23.41 1.74 -6.90
C GLU A 49 22.11 1.14 -7.42
N ASN A 50 21.93 1.19 -8.75
CA ASN A 50 20.75 0.73 -9.51
C ASN A 50 19.54 1.67 -9.40
N GLU A 51 19.59 2.75 -10.20
CA GLU A 51 18.49 3.66 -10.43
C GLU A 51 17.20 2.86 -10.77
N GLN A 52 16.09 3.12 -10.06
CA GLN A 52 14.80 2.44 -10.24
C GLN A 52 13.68 3.46 -10.42
N LEU A 53 12.79 3.23 -11.38
CA LEU A 53 11.55 4.00 -11.48
C LEU A 53 10.52 3.35 -10.57
N VAL A 54 10.30 3.98 -9.41
CA VAL A 54 9.21 3.64 -8.53
C VAL A 54 8.06 4.60 -8.81
N ILE A 55 7.01 4.13 -9.45
CA ILE A 55 5.78 4.90 -9.60
C ILE A 55 4.99 4.75 -8.28
N CYS A 56 5.41 5.51 -7.26
CA CYS A 56 4.70 5.60 -5.99
C CYS A 56 3.70 6.75 -6.07
N TYR A 57 2.41 6.43 -6.15
CA TYR A 57 1.34 7.40 -5.92
C TYR A 57 0.45 6.91 -4.78
N GLU A 58 1.00 6.62 -3.60
CA GLU A 58 0.18 6.19 -2.46
C GLU A 58 0.73 6.64 -1.10
N SER A 59 -0.19 6.93 -0.18
CA SER A 59 0.05 7.66 1.07
C SER A 59 0.53 6.80 2.25
N ASN A 60 0.50 5.46 2.14
CA ASN A 60 0.85 4.55 3.23
C ASN A 60 1.69 3.36 2.76
N VAL A 61 3.00 3.45 3.04
CA VAL A 61 4.01 2.47 2.63
C VAL A 61 4.79 1.99 3.86
N ASP A 62 4.93 0.68 4.01
CA ASP A 62 5.86 0.08 4.97
C ASP A 62 7.31 0.32 4.51
N SER A 63 8.17 0.82 5.39
CA SER A 63 9.61 1.07 5.10
C SER A 63 10.33 -0.15 4.49
N ARG A 64 9.91 -1.38 4.82
CA ARG A 64 10.45 -2.63 4.24
C ARG A 64 10.22 -2.73 2.73
N LYS A 65 9.15 -2.12 2.20
CA LYS A 65 8.88 -2.08 0.75
C LYS A 65 10.05 -1.48 -0.03
N ALA A 66 10.62 -0.39 0.47
CA ALA A 66 11.75 0.28 -0.18
C ALA A 66 12.98 -0.64 -0.27
N LEU A 67 13.20 -1.48 0.74
CA LEU A 67 14.27 -2.47 0.75
C LEU A 67 13.99 -3.64 -0.21
N GLU A 68 12.74 -4.08 -0.31
CA GLU A 68 12.32 -5.15 -1.22
C GLU A 68 12.49 -4.76 -2.69
N ILE A 69 12.09 -3.54 -3.05
CA ILE A 69 12.15 -3.08 -4.45
C ILE A 69 13.57 -2.72 -4.88
N ARG A 70 14.45 -2.25 -3.97
CA ARG A 70 15.86 -1.87 -4.27
C ARG A 70 16.64 -2.92 -5.07
N TYR A 71 16.32 -4.20 -4.92
CA TYR A 71 17.00 -5.30 -5.60
C TYR A 71 16.22 -5.88 -6.79
N THR A 72 15.28 -5.12 -7.37
CA THR A 72 14.56 -5.49 -8.60
C THR A 72 15.52 -5.54 -9.78
N LYS A 73 15.53 -6.65 -10.52
CA LYS A 73 16.32 -6.80 -11.75
C LYS A 73 15.50 -6.51 -13.00
N LYS A 74 14.25 -6.99 -13.06
CA LYS A 74 13.31 -6.74 -14.16
C LYS A 74 12.07 -6.02 -13.65
N VAL A 75 11.10 -6.77 -13.14
CA VAL A 75 9.87 -6.24 -12.58
C VAL A 75 9.57 -6.96 -11.29
N SER A 76 9.49 -6.24 -10.19
CA SER A 76 9.03 -6.77 -8.92
C SER A 76 7.54 -6.55 -8.76
N MET A 77 6.86 -7.51 -8.15
CA MET A 77 5.43 -7.39 -7.83
C MET A 77 5.16 -7.87 -6.41
N PHE A 78 4.17 -7.24 -5.77
CA PHE A 78 3.76 -7.55 -4.41
C PHE A 78 2.29 -7.15 -4.18
N PRO A 79 1.65 -7.66 -3.12
CA PRO A 79 0.25 -7.39 -2.84
C PRO A 79 -0.01 -5.95 -2.40
N VAL A 80 -1.16 -5.41 -2.81
CA VAL A 80 -1.68 -4.09 -2.42
C VAL A 80 -3.01 -4.25 -1.71
N GLY A 81 -3.10 -3.79 -0.46
CA GLY A 81 -4.34 -3.84 0.32
C GLY A 81 -5.30 -2.70 -0.01
N LEU A 82 -6.57 -2.86 0.39
CA LEU A 82 -7.67 -1.90 0.20
C LEU A 82 -8.05 -1.65 -1.27
N ILE A 83 -7.83 -2.63 -2.14
CA ILE A 83 -8.20 -2.56 -3.55
C ILE A 83 -9.54 -3.27 -3.80
N GLY A 84 -10.47 -2.51 -4.40
CA GLY A 84 -11.70 -3.03 -4.99
C GLY A 84 -12.57 -3.90 -4.07
N ASP A 85 -13.33 -4.80 -4.68
CA ASP A 85 -14.31 -5.65 -3.98
C ASP A 85 -13.67 -6.88 -3.30
N TYR A 86 -12.36 -7.09 -3.47
CA TYR A 86 -11.62 -8.15 -2.78
C TYR A 86 -10.91 -7.64 -1.51
N GLY A 87 -10.78 -6.32 -1.36
CA GLY A 87 -9.96 -5.69 -0.32
C GLY A 87 -8.46 -5.86 -0.54
N ILE A 88 -8.06 -6.45 -1.68
CA ILE A 88 -6.66 -6.72 -2.06
C ILE A 88 -6.56 -6.94 -3.57
N SER A 89 -5.45 -6.48 -4.14
CA SER A 89 -4.93 -6.90 -5.44
C SER A 89 -3.59 -7.60 -5.23
N SER A 90 -3.42 -8.81 -5.74
CA SER A 90 -2.21 -9.60 -5.48
C SER A 90 -1.83 -10.51 -6.64
N PRO A 91 -0.53 -10.67 -6.95
CA PRO A 91 -0.05 -11.83 -7.70
C PRO A 91 -0.41 -13.13 -6.96
N ILE A 92 -0.70 -14.17 -7.73
CA ILE A 92 -0.85 -15.55 -7.25
C ILE A 92 0.49 -16.24 -7.45
N VAL A 93 1.13 -16.62 -6.34
CA VAL A 93 2.48 -17.17 -6.32
C VAL A 93 2.46 -18.63 -5.90
N ARG A 94 3.16 -19.47 -6.67
CA ARG A 94 3.40 -20.87 -6.36
C ARG A 94 4.86 -21.22 -6.68
N ASN A 95 5.54 -21.92 -5.76
CA ASN A 95 6.95 -22.29 -5.93
C ASN A 95 7.88 -21.12 -6.30
N GLY A 96 7.61 -19.92 -5.74
CA GLY A 96 8.40 -18.71 -6.01
C GLY A 96 8.17 -18.07 -7.40
N ARG A 97 7.14 -18.49 -8.14
CA ARG A 97 6.79 -17.93 -9.45
C ARG A 97 5.36 -17.41 -9.46
N VAL A 98 5.13 -16.33 -10.20
CA VAL A 98 3.78 -15.81 -10.43
C VAL A 98 3.08 -16.69 -11.48
N GLU A 99 1.88 -17.17 -11.18
CA GLU A 99 1.07 -18.01 -12.07
C GLU A 99 -0.24 -17.33 -12.50
N GLY A 100 -0.59 -16.20 -11.89
CA GLY A 100 -1.79 -15.43 -12.18
C GLY A 100 -1.95 -14.26 -11.22
N PHE A 101 -3.13 -13.66 -11.23
CA PHE A 101 -3.44 -12.48 -10.43
C PHE A 101 -4.81 -12.61 -9.77
N PHE A 102 -4.91 -12.09 -8.55
CA PHE A 102 -6.12 -12.01 -7.76
C PHE A 102 -6.50 -10.54 -7.62
N ASP A 103 -7.49 -10.11 -8.39
CA ASP A 103 -7.93 -8.73 -8.50
C ASP A 103 -9.42 -8.69 -8.85
N SER A 104 -10.19 -7.78 -8.24
CA SER A 104 -11.64 -7.74 -8.38
C SER A 104 -12.12 -7.11 -9.68
N TRP A 105 -11.23 -6.53 -10.49
CA TRP A 105 -11.58 -5.87 -11.74
C TRP A 105 -11.01 -6.60 -12.97
N PRO A 106 -11.65 -7.69 -13.40
CA PRO A 106 -11.27 -8.40 -14.62
C PRO A 106 -11.74 -7.64 -15.87
N ALA A 107 -10.98 -6.64 -16.32
CA ALA A 107 -11.26 -5.87 -17.54
C ALA A 107 -10.53 -6.43 -18.78
N LYS A 108 -10.42 -7.76 -18.91
CA LYS A 108 -9.56 -8.43 -19.93
C LYS A 108 -8.09 -7.96 -19.89
N ARG A 109 -7.64 -7.44 -18.75
CA ARG A 109 -6.27 -6.97 -18.52
C ARG A 109 -5.33 -8.16 -18.44
N LYS A 110 -4.21 -8.07 -19.15
CA LYS A 110 -3.15 -9.08 -19.06
C LYS A 110 -2.48 -9.02 -17.68
N TRP A 111 -2.28 -7.81 -17.17
CA TRP A 111 -1.63 -7.48 -15.91
C TRP A 111 -2.59 -6.70 -14.99
N PRO A 112 -3.50 -7.39 -14.29
CA PRO A 112 -4.43 -6.75 -13.39
C PRO A 112 -3.76 -6.50 -12.03
N VAL A 113 -2.95 -5.45 -11.99
CA VAL A 113 -2.25 -4.97 -10.79
C VAL A 113 -2.57 -3.50 -10.57
N ASP A 114 -2.46 -3.08 -9.33
CA ASP A 114 -2.49 -1.66 -8.95
C ASP A 114 -1.14 -0.99 -9.22
N MET A 115 -1.13 0.31 -9.52
CA MET A 115 0.09 1.09 -9.78
C MET A 115 1.11 0.96 -8.65
N ALA A 116 0.65 0.91 -7.39
CA ALA A 116 1.53 0.80 -6.24
C ALA A 116 2.09 -0.62 -6.04
N GLY A 117 1.61 -1.61 -6.78
CA GLY A 117 1.87 -3.05 -6.60
C GLY A 117 3.05 -3.61 -7.38
N PHE A 118 3.76 -2.76 -8.15
CA PHE A 118 4.94 -3.19 -8.90
C PHE A 118 6.05 -2.13 -8.88
N ALA A 119 7.28 -2.55 -9.18
CA ALA A 119 8.38 -1.66 -9.50
C ALA A 119 9.18 -2.20 -10.69
N VAL A 120 9.76 -1.31 -11.49
CA VAL A 120 10.49 -1.66 -12.72
C VAL A 120 11.93 -1.19 -12.61
N SER A 121 12.87 -2.07 -12.94
CA SER A 121 14.28 -1.71 -13.06
C SER A 121 14.49 -0.72 -14.21
N LEU A 122 15.27 0.36 -14.01
CA LEU A 122 15.57 1.27 -15.11
C LEU A 122 16.38 0.61 -16.23
N GLU A 123 17.27 -0.32 -15.89
CA GLU A 123 18.01 -1.08 -16.89
C GLU A 123 17.06 -1.88 -17.79
N TYR A 124 16.05 -2.52 -17.20
CA TYR A 124 15.03 -3.25 -17.96
C TYR A 124 14.13 -2.31 -18.77
N LEU A 125 13.72 -1.17 -18.18
CA LEU A 125 12.92 -0.17 -18.86
C LEU A 125 13.66 0.43 -20.07
N ALA A 126 14.97 0.65 -19.96
CA ALA A 126 15.80 1.18 -21.03
C ALA A 126 15.85 0.27 -22.27
N LEU A 127 15.57 -1.04 -22.12
CA LEU A 127 15.42 -1.97 -23.25
C LEU A 127 14.14 -1.71 -24.07
N SER A 128 13.21 -0.91 -23.54
CA SER A 128 11.92 -0.59 -24.13
C SER A 128 11.80 0.92 -24.41
N PRO A 129 12.49 1.46 -25.43
CA PRO A 129 12.50 2.90 -25.71
C PRO A 129 11.13 3.47 -26.11
N ASN A 130 10.18 2.60 -26.48
CA ASN A 130 8.81 2.95 -26.82
C ASN A 130 7.82 2.67 -25.66
N ALA A 131 8.31 2.52 -24.44
CA ALA A 131 7.45 2.34 -23.27
C ALA A 131 6.52 3.55 -23.12
N THR A 132 5.23 3.30 -22.96
CA THR A 132 4.23 4.36 -22.82
C THR A 132 3.25 4.00 -21.70
N MET A 133 2.76 5.01 -20.99
CA MET A 133 1.67 4.87 -20.04
C MET A 133 0.49 5.69 -20.57
N PRO A 134 -0.44 5.08 -21.33
CA PRO A 134 -1.55 5.80 -21.89
C PRO A 134 -2.53 6.21 -20.78
N PHE A 135 -3.04 7.44 -20.85
CA PHE A 135 -4.09 7.91 -19.95
C PHE A 135 -5.44 7.27 -20.34
N LYS A 136 -5.63 6.03 -19.90
CA LYS A 136 -6.84 5.25 -20.14
C LYS A 136 -7.24 4.60 -18.82
N ALA A 137 -8.28 5.17 -18.18
CA ALA A 137 -8.75 4.75 -16.86
C ALA A 137 -8.84 3.22 -16.72
N GLY A 138 -8.09 2.67 -15.76
CA GLY A 138 -8.05 1.25 -15.44
C GLY A 138 -7.21 0.37 -16.38
N TYR A 139 -6.54 0.94 -17.39
CA TYR A 139 -5.66 0.23 -18.33
C TYR A 139 -4.24 0.80 -18.36
N GLU A 140 -3.93 1.80 -17.54
CA GLU A 140 -2.64 2.50 -17.58
C GLU A 140 -1.49 1.54 -17.26
N GLU A 141 -1.65 0.76 -16.19
CA GLU A 141 -0.69 -0.25 -15.74
C GLU A 141 -0.60 -1.41 -16.75
N ASP A 142 -1.74 -1.89 -17.22
CA ASP A 142 -1.80 -3.03 -18.14
C ASP A 142 -1.11 -2.71 -19.48
N GLU A 143 -1.38 -1.54 -20.05
CA GLU A 143 -0.75 -1.10 -21.29
C GLU A 143 0.73 -0.74 -21.09
N PHE A 144 1.10 -0.13 -19.97
CA PHE A 144 2.50 0.14 -19.64
C PHE A 144 3.30 -1.16 -19.55
N LEU A 145 2.83 -2.14 -18.78
CA LEU A 145 3.52 -3.43 -18.60
C LEU A 145 3.54 -4.26 -19.90
N LYS A 146 2.56 -4.10 -20.79
CA LYS A 146 2.62 -4.65 -22.15
C LYS A 146 3.68 -3.94 -23.01
N SER A 147 3.78 -2.62 -22.91
CA SER A 147 4.70 -1.81 -23.73
C SER A 147 6.17 -2.12 -23.44
N ILE A 148 6.50 -2.50 -22.20
CA ILE A 148 7.85 -2.93 -21.81
C ILE A 148 8.14 -4.42 -22.12
N GLY A 149 7.21 -5.10 -22.80
CA GLY A 149 7.39 -6.50 -23.21
C GLY A 149 7.40 -7.49 -22.04
N LEU A 150 6.79 -7.16 -20.90
CA LEU A 150 6.81 -8.01 -19.71
C LEU A 150 6.27 -9.42 -20.01
N LYS A 151 6.96 -10.43 -19.48
CA LYS A 151 6.50 -11.82 -19.43
C LYS A 151 6.30 -12.27 -17.99
N LEU A 152 5.48 -13.30 -17.79
CA LEU A 152 5.17 -13.82 -16.46
C LEU A 152 6.43 -14.34 -15.73
N GLU A 153 7.37 -14.89 -16.48
CA GLU A 153 8.66 -15.41 -15.99
C GLU A 153 9.65 -14.32 -15.56
N ASP A 154 9.45 -13.08 -16.02
CA ASP A 154 10.28 -11.93 -15.66
C ASP A 154 9.86 -11.30 -14.33
N ILE A 155 8.72 -11.72 -13.77
CA ILE A 155 8.17 -11.16 -12.54
C ILE A 155 8.86 -11.76 -11.33
N GLU A 156 9.40 -10.88 -10.48
CA GLU A 156 10.02 -11.20 -9.20
C GLU A 156 9.02 -10.99 -8.06
N PRO A 157 8.42 -12.05 -7.49
CA PRO A 157 7.53 -11.88 -6.34
C PRO A 157 8.32 -11.41 -5.11
N LYS A 158 7.91 -10.28 -4.52
CA LYS A 158 8.50 -9.72 -3.28
C LYS A 158 7.57 -9.96 -2.09
N ALA A 159 7.87 -9.35 -0.93
CA ALA A 159 7.03 -9.43 0.26
C ALA A 159 6.78 -10.88 0.69
N ARG A 160 7.87 -11.65 0.83
CA ARG A 160 7.89 -13.08 1.15
C ARG A 160 6.98 -13.90 0.23
N ASN A 161 7.26 -13.91 -1.08
CA ASN A 161 6.45 -14.58 -2.10
C ASN A 161 4.98 -14.13 -2.08
N CYS A 162 4.76 -12.83 -1.96
CA CYS A 162 3.45 -12.20 -1.91
C CYS A 162 2.56 -12.72 -0.77
N THR A 163 3.12 -13.03 0.40
CA THR A 163 2.35 -13.41 1.60
C THR A 163 2.18 -12.26 2.60
N GLU A 164 2.87 -11.14 2.37
CA GLU A 164 2.76 -9.93 3.18
C GLU A 164 2.24 -8.75 2.35
N ILE A 165 1.51 -7.85 3.01
CA ILE A 165 1.02 -6.59 2.43
C ILE A 165 1.90 -5.47 2.97
N LEU A 166 2.65 -4.81 2.08
CA LEU A 166 3.59 -3.73 2.44
C LEU A 166 3.12 -2.35 1.95
N VAL A 167 2.02 -2.31 1.18
CA VAL A 167 1.43 -1.08 0.67
C VAL A 167 -0.09 -1.16 0.72
N TRP A 168 -0.70 -0.02 0.97
CA TRP A 168 -2.13 0.12 1.18
C TRP A 168 -2.66 1.28 0.35
N HIS A 169 -3.64 1.00 -0.51
CA HIS A 169 -4.31 2.03 -1.31
C HIS A 169 -5.44 2.66 -0.47
N THR A 170 -5.07 3.50 0.48
CA THR A 170 -6.03 4.05 1.46
C THR A 170 -6.90 5.12 0.83
N GLN A 171 -8.22 4.95 0.94
CA GLN A 171 -9.19 5.98 0.57
C GLN A 171 -10.27 6.08 1.64
N THR A 172 -10.60 7.30 2.06
CA THR A 172 -11.73 7.54 2.96
C THR A 172 -13.03 7.32 2.20
N LYS A 173 -13.71 6.21 2.48
CA LYS A 173 -15.01 5.86 1.89
C LYS A 173 -15.98 5.45 2.99
N SER A 174 -17.25 5.83 2.84
CA SER A 174 -18.33 5.42 3.76
C SER A 174 -18.89 4.03 3.43
N SER A 175 -18.05 3.10 2.99
CA SER A 175 -18.44 1.74 2.58
C SER A 175 -18.10 0.70 3.64
N LYS A 176 -18.90 -0.37 3.71
CA LYS A 176 -18.59 -1.54 4.55
C LYS A 176 -17.41 -2.32 3.96
N SER A 177 -16.71 -3.08 4.81
CA SER A 177 -15.68 -4.03 4.37
C SER A 177 -16.28 -5.05 3.39
N PRO A 178 -15.59 -5.36 2.27
CA PRO A 178 -16.09 -6.29 1.27
C PRO A 178 -16.18 -7.72 1.81
N THR A 179 -17.18 -8.45 1.33
CA THR A 179 -17.28 -9.91 1.51
C THR A 179 -16.90 -10.60 0.20
N VAL A 180 -15.90 -11.47 0.27
CA VAL A 180 -15.32 -12.21 -0.85
C VAL A 180 -15.83 -13.65 -0.80
N ARG A 181 -16.51 -14.08 -1.87
CA ARG A 181 -17.05 -15.42 -2.00
C ARG A 181 -16.03 -16.38 -2.61
N ILE A 182 -15.54 -17.33 -1.83
CA ILE A 182 -14.58 -18.35 -2.27
C ILE A 182 -15.20 -19.73 -2.08
N SER A 183 -15.64 -20.34 -3.18
CA SER A 183 -16.22 -21.70 -3.19
C SER A 183 -15.13 -22.78 -3.28
N MET A 184 -14.15 -22.74 -2.39
CA MET A 184 -13.01 -23.68 -2.35
C MET A 184 -12.56 -23.93 -0.92
N ASP A 185 -12.09 -25.15 -0.66
CA ASP A 185 -11.45 -25.54 0.60
C ASP A 185 -10.28 -24.60 0.96
N ARG A 186 -10.35 -24.02 2.17
CA ARG A 186 -9.31 -23.15 2.73
C ARG A 186 -7.93 -23.82 2.73
N GLN A 187 -7.84 -25.14 2.90
CA GLN A 187 -6.55 -25.86 2.86
C GLN A 187 -5.90 -25.84 1.48
N LYS A 188 -6.71 -25.82 0.40
CA LYS A 188 -6.18 -25.67 -0.96
C LYS A 188 -5.67 -24.25 -1.17
N LEU A 189 -6.43 -23.25 -0.70
CA LEU A 189 -6.03 -21.84 -0.77
C LEU A 189 -4.71 -21.57 -0.05
N ASP A 190 -4.42 -22.32 1.02
CA ASP A 190 -3.15 -22.26 1.77
C ASP A 190 -1.94 -22.81 1.03
N LYS A 191 -2.15 -23.58 -0.04
CA LYS A 191 -1.06 -23.97 -0.95
C LYS A 191 -0.64 -22.81 -1.87
N LEU A 192 -1.44 -21.74 -1.91
CA LEU A 192 -1.13 -20.47 -2.58
C LEU A 192 -0.82 -19.40 -1.53
N ASN A 193 -0.16 -18.33 -1.94
CA ASN A 193 0.06 -17.16 -1.07
C ASN A 193 -1.25 -16.51 -0.58
N LEU A 194 -2.34 -16.67 -1.34
CA LEU A 194 -3.64 -16.08 -1.03
C LEU A 194 -4.22 -16.51 0.32
N GLY A 195 -3.99 -17.74 0.77
CA GLY A 195 -4.52 -18.22 2.05
C GLY A 195 -3.98 -17.41 3.24
N ALA A 196 -2.68 -17.09 3.21
CA ALA A 196 -2.05 -16.24 4.23
C ALA A 196 -2.56 -14.79 4.17
N LEU A 197 -2.67 -14.22 2.96
CA LEU A 197 -3.13 -12.86 2.75
C LEU A 197 -4.58 -12.66 3.23
N LEU A 198 -5.48 -13.54 2.80
CA LEU A 198 -6.90 -13.43 3.09
C LEU A 198 -7.21 -13.62 4.58
N ARG A 199 -6.52 -14.55 5.26
CA ARG A 199 -6.60 -14.65 6.74
C ARG A 199 -6.15 -13.37 7.43
N ARG A 200 -5.08 -12.75 6.94
CA ARG A 200 -4.56 -11.52 7.52
C ARG A 200 -5.57 -10.38 7.34
N LEU A 201 -6.12 -10.22 6.14
CA LEU A 201 -7.16 -9.22 5.86
C LEU A 201 -8.41 -9.43 6.71
N GLU A 202 -8.88 -10.68 6.86
CA GLU A 202 -10.02 -11.04 7.71
C GLU A 202 -9.75 -10.68 9.17
N SER A 203 -8.54 -10.97 9.68
CA SER A 203 -8.14 -10.62 11.06
C SER A 203 -8.06 -9.11 11.31
N MET A 204 -7.79 -8.31 10.27
CA MET A 204 -7.74 -6.85 10.34
C MET A 204 -9.11 -6.20 10.10
N GLY A 205 -10.14 -6.99 9.76
CA GLY A 205 -11.46 -6.47 9.39
C GLY A 205 -11.50 -5.76 8.04
N VAL A 206 -10.47 -5.95 7.20
CA VAL A 206 -10.36 -5.31 5.88
C VAL A 206 -11.28 -6.00 4.87
N ASN A 207 -11.49 -7.30 4.99
CA ASN A 207 -12.47 -8.05 4.22
C ASN A 207 -13.08 -9.21 5.06
N HIS A 208 -14.08 -9.87 4.51
CA HIS A 208 -14.66 -11.10 5.06
C HIS A 208 -14.67 -12.19 3.99
N ILE A 209 -14.40 -13.44 4.37
CA ILE A 209 -14.46 -14.58 3.44
C ILE A 209 -15.73 -15.37 3.70
N SER A 210 -16.52 -15.61 2.66
CA SER A 210 -17.73 -16.43 2.72
C SER A 210 -17.72 -17.50 1.63
N GLU A 211 -18.39 -18.63 1.87
CA GLU A 211 -18.56 -19.68 0.88
C GLU A 211 -19.77 -19.44 -0.03
N SER A 212 -20.77 -18.72 0.46
CA SER A 212 -22.09 -18.54 -0.19
C SER A 212 -22.39 -17.10 -0.60
N GLU A 213 -21.83 -16.10 0.08
CA GLU A 213 -22.21 -14.69 -0.05
C GLU A 213 -21.05 -13.81 -0.50
N GLY A 214 -21.38 -12.67 -1.11
CA GLY A 214 -20.40 -11.66 -1.53
C GLY A 214 -19.91 -11.80 -2.97
N THR A 215 -18.86 -11.03 -3.30
CA THR A 215 -18.32 -10.97 -4.66
C THR A 215 -17.57 -12.25 -4.98
N THR A 216 -17.93 -12.90 -6.09
CA THR A 216 -17.30 -14.16 -6.48
C THR A 216 -15.84 -13.94 -6.81
N ALA A 217 -14.99 -14.61 -6.04
CA ALA A 217 -13.55 -14.54 -6.18
C ALA A 217 -13.12 -15.28 -7.45
N GLN A 218 -12.38 -14.58 -8.30
CA GLN A 218 -11.87 -15.09 -9.56
C GLN A 218 -10.40 -14.72 -9.68
N ALA A 219 -9.68 -15.50 -10.47
CA ALA A 219 -8.30 -15.19 -10.80
C ALA A 219 -8.19 -14.84 -12.28
N ILE A 220 -7.16 -14.09 -12.63
CA ILE A 220 -6.90 -13.65 -13.99
C ILE A 220 -5.54 -14.22 -14.42
N VAL A 221 -5.56 -14.96 -15.53
CA VAL A 221 -4.36 -15.55 -16.13
C VAL A 221 -4.32 -15.14 -17.59
N ASN A 222 -3.32 -14.33 -17.95
CA ASN A 222 -3.10 -13.85 -19.32
C ASN A 222 -4.37 -13.23 -19.96
N GLY A 223 -5.05 -12.35 -19.23
CA GLY A 223 -6.27 -11.67 -19.71
C GLY A 223 -7.56 -12.51 -19.62
N SER A 224 -7.47 -13.79 -19.26
CA SER A 224 -8.62 -14.67 -19.11
C SER A 224 -8.97 -14.89 -17.65
N VAL A 225 -10.26 -14.78 -17.33
CA VAL A 225 -10.80 -15.14 -16.03
C VAL A 225 -10.74 -16.67 -15.86
N LYS A 226 -10.23 -17.13 -14.72
CA LYS A 226 -10.15 -18.54 -14.33
C LYS A 226 -10.72 -18.74 -12.92
N PRO A 227 -11.48 -19.82 -12.68
CA PRO A 227 -11.83 -20.20 -11.33
C PRO A 227 -10.58 -20.69 -10.59
N PHE A 228 -10.56 -20.59 -9.26
CA PHE A 228 -9.44 -21.10 -8.46
C PHE A 228 -9.19 -22.59 -8.61
N SER A 229 -10.22 -23.38 -8.99
CA SER A 229 -10.07 -24.81 -9.26
C SER A 229 -8.99 -25.09 -10.30
N PHE A 230 -8.70 -24.15 -11.20
CA PHE A 230 -7.65 -24.23 -12.22
C PHE A 230 -6.28 -24.63 -11.67
N TRP A 231 -5.89 -24.20 -10.47
CA TRP A 231 -4.58 -24.53 -9.86
C TRP A 231 -4.52 -25.91 -9.18
N PHE A 232 -5.68 -26.52 -8.98
CA PHE A 232 -5.85 -27.78 -8.26
C PHE A 232 -6.56 -28.85 -9.09
N SER A 233 -6.70 -28.59 -10.40
CA SER A 233 -7.20 -29.53 -11.41
C SER A 233 -6.12 -30.52 -11.81
#